data_AF-B4DCM1-F1
#
_entry.id   AF-B4DCM1-F1
#
_cell.length_a   1.000
_cell.length_b   1.000
_cell.length_c   1.000
_cell.angle_alpha   90.00
_cell.angle_beta   90.00
_cell.angle_gamma   90.00
#
_symmetry.space_group_name_H-M   'P 1'
#
loop_
_entity.id
_entity.type
_entity.pdbx_description
1 polymer ?
#
loop_
_entity_poly.entity_id
_entity_poly.type
_entity_poly.pdbx_seq_one_letter_code
_entity_poly.pdbx_strand_id
1 'polypeptide(L)'
;MRRKLLITGIVVGGLLFLGPVFGYLGTLFNMMGAFQDLSGSGISDPRALSAHIGNTLLATVLGVIACPIGLVLLVPCIVLFVRDKKQLPPPIPSEL
;
A
#
# COMPACT_ATOMS: atom_id res chain seq x y z
N MET A 1 4.23 20.79 16.71
CA MET A 1 3.27 20.48 15.63
C MET A 1 3.90 19.73 14.45
N ARG A 2 5.02 20.20 13.87
CA ARG A 2 5.70 19.57 12.71
C ARG A 2 6.02 18.08 12.86
N ARG A 3 6.47 17.66 14.05
CA ARG A 3 6.84 16.27 14.34
C ARG A 3 5.67 15.27 14.25
N LYS A 4 4.45 15.66 14.65
CA LYS A 4 3.25 14.81 14.49
C LYS A 4 2.88 14.63 13.02
N LEU A 5 3.00 15.70 12.23
CA LEU A 5 2.72 15.69 10.79
C LEU A 5 3.69 14.78 10.01
N LEU A 6 4.98 14.78 10.38
CA LEU A 6 5.99 13.86 9.81
C LEU A 6 5.72 12.41 10.17
N ILE A 7 5.35 12.11 11.42
CA ILE A 7 5.01 10.74 11.85
C ILE A 7 3.77 10.25 11.11
N THR A 8 2.72 11.06 11.01
CA THR A 8 1.52 10.73 10.23
C THR A 8 1.87 10.50 8.76
N GLY A 9 2.74 11.34 8.17
CA GLY A 9 3.23 11.16 6.81
C GLY A 9 3.98 9.85 6.61
N ILE A 10 4.85 9.46 7.55
CA ILE A 10 5.58 8.18 7.49
C ILE A 10 4.61 6.98 7.59
N VAL A 11 3.62 7.05 8.49
CA VAL A 11 2.62 5.98 8.64
C VAL A 11 1.77 5.82 7.38
N VAL A 12 1.27 6.93 6.83
CA VAL A 12 0.45 6.92 5.61
C VAL A 12 1.29 6.48 4.40
N GLY A 13 2.51 6.99 4.25
CA GLY A 13 3.43 6.58 3.20
C GLY A 13 3.79 5.10 3.28
N GLY A 14 3.98 4.56 4.49
CA GLY A 14 4.26 3.14 4.72
C GLY A 14 3.07 2.25 4.36
N LEU A 15 1.86 2.67 4.72
CA LEU A 15 0.64 1.96 4.35
C LEU A 15 0.43 1.94 2.83
N LEU A 16 0.66 3.07 2.15
CA LEU A 16 0.57 3.18 0.69
C LEU A 16 1.67 2.37 -0.02
N PHE A 17 2.87 2.29 0.56
CA PHE A 17 3.95 1.46 0.06
C PHE A 17 3.62 -0.04 0.09
N LEU A 18 2.81 -0.48 1.07
CA LEU A 18 2.26 -1.83 1.10
C LEU A 18 1.10 -2.04 0.11
N GLY A 19 0.69 -1.00 -0.64
CA GLY A 19 -0.36 -1.05 -1.67
C GLY A 19 -0.30 -2.25 -2.63
N PRO A 20 0.88 -2.64 -3.16
CA PRO A 20 1.01 -3.83 -4.00
C PRO A 20 0.57 -5.11 -3.29
N VAL A 21 0.88 -5.27 -2.00
CA VAL A 21 0.50 -6.45 -1.21
C VAL A 21 -1.02 -6.56 -1.12
N PHE A 22 -1.71 -5.45 -0.90
CA PHE A 22 -3.17 -5.40 -0.91
C PHE A 22 -3.75 -5.66 -2.31
N GLY A 23 -3.09 -5.17 -3.37
CA GLY A 23 -3.46 -5.48 -4.76
C GLY A 23 -3.35 -6.97 -5.09
N TYR A 24 -2.29 -7.64 -4.64
CA TYR A 24 -2.12 -9.09 -4.77
C TYR A 24 -3.22 -9.88 -4.04
N LEU A 25 -3.58 -9.45 -2.83
CA LEU A 25 -4.67 -10.07 -2.08
C LEU A 25 -6.02 -9.91 -2.81
N GLY A 26 -6.31 -8.73 -3.35
CA GLY A 26 -7.52 -8.48 -4.14
C GLY A 26 -7.60 -9.37 -5.39
N THR A 27 -6.47 -9.60 -6.06
CA THR A 27 -6.35 -10.55 -7.16
C THR A 27 -6.64 -11.98 -6.74
N LEU A 28 -6.10 -12.41 -5.59
CA LEU A 28 -6.33 -13.75 -5.05
C LEU A 28 -7.82 -14.01 -4.77
N PHE A 29 -8.49 -13.07 -4.10
CA PHE A 29 -9.92 -13.21 -3.80
C PHE A 29 -10.79 -13.25 -5.07
N ASN A 30 -10.46 -12.46 -6.10
CA ASN A 30 -11.17 -12.49 -7.37
C ASN A 30 -11.01 -13.81 -8.12
N MET A 31 -9.78 -14.33 -8.16
CA MET A 31 -9.48 -15.62 -8.79
C MET A 31 -10.18 -16.78 -8.08
N MET A 32 -10.26 -16.75 -6.74
CA MET A 32 -11.05 -17.74 -5.99
C MET A 32 -12.53 -17.70 -6.37
N GLY A 33 -13.12 -16.51 -6.54
CA GLY A 33 -14.48 -16.35 -7.04
C GLY A 33 -14.67 -16.92 -8.44
N ALA A 34 -13.73 -16.64 -9.35
CA ALA A 34 -13.74 -17.17 -10.72
C ALA A 34 -13.72 -18.70 -10.76
N PHE A 35 -12.93 -19.34 -9.89
CA PHE A 35 -12.90 -20.80 -9.78
C PHE A 35 -14.19 -21.36 -9.17
N GLN A 36 -14.81 -20.63 -8.23
CA GLN A 36 -16.09 -21.01 -7.65
C GLN A 36 -17.21 -21.02 -8.70
N ASP A 37 -17.30 -19.96 -9.50
CA ASP A 37 -18.25 -19.87 -10.61
C ASP A 37 -17.98 -20.97 -11.66
N LEU A 38 -16.71 -21.19 -12.01
CA LEU A 38 -16.34 -22.24 -12.95
C LEU A 38 -16.72 -23.64 -12.43
N SER A 39 -16.63 -23.88 -11.12
CA SER A 39 -17.02 -25.15 -10.50
C SER A 39 -18.53 -25.36 -10.42
N GLY A 40 -19.32 -24.28 -10.34
CA GLY A 40 -20.77 -24.33 -10.21
C GLY A 40 -21.53 -24.33 -11.54
N SER A 41 -21.14 -23.45 -12.48
CA SER A 41 -21.83 -23.28 -13.77
C SER A 41 -21.05 -23.83 -14.98
N GLY A 42 -19.80 -24.24 -14.81
CA GLY A 42 -18.93 -24.67 -15.91
C GLY A 42 -18.54 -23.51 -16.85
N ILE A 43 -17.95 -23.82 -18.02
CA ILE A 43 -17.52 -22.85 -19.05
C ILE A 43 -18.72 -22.15 -19.74
N SER A 44 -19.96 -22.46 -19.34
CA SER A 44 -21.18 -21.99 -20.01
C SER A 44 -21.36 -20.47 -20.00
N ASP A 45 -20.67 -19.75 -19.10
CA ASP A 45 -20.77 -18.30 -19.00
C ASP A 45 -19.40 -17.58 -19.14
N PRO A 46 -18.86 -17.47 -20.37
CA PRO A 46 -17.57 -16.80 -20.62
C PRO A 46 -17.58 -15.31 -20.25
N ARG A 47 -18.77 -14.69 -20.12
CA ARG A 47 -18.92 -13.31 -19.65
C ARG A 47 -18.58 -13.16 -18.17
N ALA A 48 -19.03 -14.09 -17.33
CA ALA A 48 -18.72 -14.09 -15.90
C ALA A 48 -17.22 -14.26 -15.64
N LEU A 49 -16.59 -15.19 -16.37
CA LEU A 49 -15.14 -15.40 -16.29
C LEU A 49 -14.34 -14.15 -16.71
N SER A 50 -14.75 -13.49 -17.80
CA SER A 50 -14.10 -12.27 -18.30
C SER A 50 -14.24 -11.10 -17.32
N ALA A 51 -15.39 -11.00 -16.63
CA ALA A 51 -15.62 -9.99 -15.62
C ALA A 51 -14.65 -10.17 -14.43
N HIS A 52 -14.47 -11.39 -13.94
CA HIS A 52 -13.52 -11.67 -12.85
C HIS A 52 -12.07 -11.36 -13.22
N ILE A 53 -11.64 -11.70 -14.43
CA ILE A 53 -10.30 -11.36 -14.91
C ILE A 53 -10.12 -9.83 -14.96
N GLY A 54 -11.11 -9.09 -15.48
CA GLY A 54 -11.09 -7.63 -15.49
C GLY A 54 -10.98 -7.03 -14.08
N ASN A 55 -11.72 -7.60 -13.13
CA ASN A 55 -11.73 -7.15 -11.74
C ASN A 55 -10.39 -7.46 -11.02
N THR A 56 -9.73 -8.55 -11.40
CA THR A 56 -8.37 -8.93 -10.97
C THR A 56 -7.32 -7.92 -11.46
N LEU A 57 -7.42 -7.51 -12.72
CA LEU A 57 -6.53 -6.51 -13.32
C LEU A 57 -6.72 -5.14 -12.66
N LEU A 58 -7.96 -4.74 -12.37
CA LEU A 58 -8.26 -3.50 -11.64
C LEU A 58 -7.64 -3.51 -10.24
N ALA A 59 -7.78 -4.60 -9.48
CA ALA A 59 -7.16 -4.73 -8.16
C ALA A 59 -5.63 -4.58 -8.22
N THR A 60 -5.01 -5.14 -9.25
CA THR A 60 -3.56 -5.02 -9.49
C THR A 60 -3.15 -3.59 -9.84
N VAL A 61 -3.88 -2.93 -10.74
CA VAL A 61 -3.60 -1.54 -11.15
C VAL A 61 -3.71 -0.60 -9.95
N LEU A 62 -4.72 -0.76 -9.09
CA LEU A 62 -4.86 0.04 -7.88
C LEU A 62 -3.68 -0.16 -6.92
N GLY A 63 -3.24 -1.40 -6.70
CA GLY A 63 -2.08 -1.70 -5.86
C GLY A 63 -0.76 -1.16 -6.41
N VAL A 64 -0.57 -1.25 -7.73
CA VAL A 64 0.63 -0.74 -8.42
C VAL A 64 0.69 0.78 -8.40
N ILE A 65 -0.44 1.49 -8.57
CA ILE A 65 -0.49 2.96 -8.51
C ILE A 65 -0.29 3.48 -7.08
N ALA A 66 -0.77 2.76 -6.07
CA ALA A 66 -0.60 3.14 -4.66
C ALA A 66 0.88 3.15 -4.21
N CYS A 67 1.69 2.23 -4.75
CA CYS A 67 3.10 2.07 -4.39
C CYS A 67 4.00 3.30 -4.66
N PRO A 68 4.07 3.86 -5.88
CA PRO A 68 4.88 5.05 -6.15
C PRO A 68 4.39 6.26 -5.36
N ILE A 69 3.08 6.40 -5.12
CA ILE A 69 2.52 7.48 -4.29
C ILE A 69 3.03 7.35 -2.85
N GLY A 70 2.99 6.13 -2.29
CA GLY A 70 3.55 5.83 -0.97
C GLY A 70 5.04 6.13 -0.88
N LEU A 71 5.82 5.73 -1.90
CA LEU A 71 7.26 5.97 -1.96
C LEU A 71 7.60 7.46 -2.05
N VAL A 72 6.92 8.21 -2.93
CA VAL A 72 7.12 9.66 -3.08
C VAL A 72 6.76 10.42 -1.80
N LEU A 73 5.82 9.92 -1.00
CA LEU A 73 5.45 10.55 0.27
C LEU A 73 6.36 10.12 1.43
N LEU A 74 6.77 8.85 1.46
CA LEU A 74 7.57 8.25 2.53
C LEU A 74 9.02 8.76 2.51
N VAL A 75 9.68 8.79 1.35
CA VAL A 75 11.09 9.21 1.21
C VAL A 75 11.35 10.63 1.76
N PRO A 76 10.63 11.69 1.33
CA PRO A 76 10.85 13.04 1.86
C PRO A 76 10.47 13.15 3.33
N CYS A 77 9.41 12.47 3.80
CA CYS A 77 9.03 12.48 5.21
C CYS A 77 10.12 11.86 6.10
N ILE A 78 10.74 10.75 5.68
CA ILE A 78 11.86 10.14 6.39
C ILE A 78 13.08 11.07 6.38
N VAL A 79 13.44 11.65 5.22
CA VAL A 79 14.60 12.55 5.11
C VAL A 79 14.44 13.77 6.02
N LEU A 80 13.26 14.40 6.04
CA LEU A 80 12.98 15.53 6.92
C LEU A 80 13.02 15.13 8.40
N PHE A 81 12.52 13.94 8.76
CA PHE A 81 12.55 13.43 10.13
C PHE A 81 13.98 13.15 10.64
N VAL A 82 14.84 12.57 9.79
CA VAL A 82 16.26 12.32 10.13
C VAL A 82 17.04 13.62 10.24
N ARG A 83 16.77 14.60 9.37
CA ARG A 83 17.38 15.94 9.46
C ARG A 83 16.99 16.67 10.73
N ASP A 84 15.73 16.57 11.17
CA ASP A 84 15.24 17.18 12.42
C ASP A 84 15.93 16.56 13.65
N LYS A 85 16.17 15.24 13.65
CA LYS A 85 16.94 14.55 14.71
C LYS A 85 18.39 15.02 14.82
N LYS A 86 19.03 15.35 13.69
CA LYS A 86 20.43 15.78 13.65
C LYS A 86 20.64 17.22 14.15
N GLN A 87 19.57 18.01 14.19
CA GLN A 87 19.56 19.41 14.64
C GLN A 87 19.34 19.56 16.15
N LEU A 88 19.12 18.46 16.88
CA LEU A 88 18.98 18.49 18.34
C LEU A 88 20.38 18.55 18.98
N PRO A 89 20.68 19.57 19.82
CA PRO A 89 21.92 19.63 20.56
C PRO A 89 22.08 18.36 21.43
N PRO A 90 23.33 17.93 21.70
CA PRO A 90 23.59 16.73 22.50
C PRO A 90 22.81 16.81 23.82
N PRO A 91 22.28 15.67 24.32
CA PRO A 91 21.60 15.63 25.61
C PRO A 91 22.51 16.25 26.67
N ILE A 92 22.02 17.30 27.34
CA ILE A 92 22.74 17.87 28.47
C ILE A 92 22.86 16.74 29.51
N PRO A 93 24.07 16.38 29.96
CA PRO A 93 24.24 15.36 30.98
C PRO A 93 23.37 15.73 32.19
N SER A 94 22.50 14.83 32.62
CA SER A 94 21.64 14.98 33.80
C SER A 94 22.41 14.86 35.13
N GLU A 95 23.71 15.15 35.10
CA GLU A 95 24.67 14.93 36.19
C GLU A 95 25.19 16.25 36.77
N LEU A 96 24.36 17.30 36.81
CA LEU A 96 24.65 18.53 37.56
C LEU A 96 23.53 18.86 38.55
#